data_AF-A0A2J8RCX8-F1
#
_entry.id   AF-A0A2J8RCX8-F1
#
_cell.length_a   1.000
_cell.length_b   1.000
_cell.length_c   1.000
_cell.angle_alpha   90.00
_cell.angle_beta   90.00
_cell.angle_gamma   90.00
#
_symmetry.space_group_name_H-M   'P 1'
#
loop_
_entity.id
_entity.type
_entity.pdbx_description
1 polymer ?
#
loop_
_entity_poly.entity_id
_entity_poly.type
_entity_poly.pdbx_seq_one_letter_code
_entity_poly.pdbx_strand_id
1 'polypeptide(L)'
;MVADNPSYNTKTQIIQDFLRKGSAGDGFHGDVYLTVKLLLPGVIKTIYNLNDKQIVKLFSRIFNCNPDDMARDLEQGDVSETIKVFFEQSKSFPPAAKSLLTIQEVDEFLLRLSKLTKEDEQQQALQDIASRCTANDLKCIIRLIKHDLKMNSGAKHVLDALDPNAYEAFKASRNLQDVVERVLH
;
A
#
# COMPACT_ATOMS: atom_id res chain seq x y z
N MET A 1 -4.47 12.64 -8.49
CA MET A 1 -3.51 11.81 -7.72
C MET A 1 -2.47 11.21 -8.68
N VAL A 2 -1.42 10.54 -8.20
CA VAL A 2 -0.37 9.95 -9.08
C VAL A 2 -0.97 8.97 -10.10
N ALA A 3 -1.90 8.11 -9.67
CA ALA A 3 -2.54 7.10 -10.53
C ALA A 3 -3.38 7.70 -11.67
N ASP A 4 -3.98 8.87 -11.47
CA ASP A 4 -4.90 9.50 -12.44
C ASP A 4 -4.16 10.25 -13.56
N ASN A 5 -2.84 10.42 -13.43
CA ASN A 5 -2.04 11.11 -14.42
C ASN A 5 -1.43 10.12 -15.42
N PRO A 6 -1.54 10.33 -16.74
CA PRO A 6 -0.90 9.43 -17.70
C PRO A 6 0.60 9.71 -17.87
N SER A 7 1.05 10.95 -17.63
CA SER A 7 2.43 11.40 -17.84
C SER A 7 3.36 10.99 -16.70
N TYR A 8 4.42 10.23 -17.01
CA TYR A 8 5.45 9.87 -16.04
C TYR A 8 6.16 11.08 -15.42
N ASN A 9 6.45 12.12 -16.22
CA ASN A 9 7.08 13.35 -15.72
C ASN A 9 6.19 14.04 -14.69
N THR A 10 4.88 14.09 -14.94
CA THR A 10 3.91 14.67 -14.01
C THR A 10 3.81 13.83 -12.73
N LYS A 11 3.88 12.50 -12.82
CA LYS A 11 3.89 11.62 -11.64
C LYS A 11 5.12 11.87 -10.77
N THR A 12 6.30 11.91 -11.37
CA THR A 12 7.55 12.23 -10.67
C THR A 12 7.44 13.60 -10.01
N GLN A 13 6.91 14.61 -10.72
CA GLN A 13 6.71 15.95 -10.16
C GLN A 13 5.76 15.96 -8.96
N ILE A 14 4.63 15.23 -9.02
CA ILE A 14 3.69 15.13 -7.89
C ILE A 14 4.37 14.54 -6.66
N ILE A 15 5.15 13.47 -6.83
CA ILE A 15 5.88 12.83 -5.73
C ILE A 15 6.96 13.78 -5.18
N GLN A 16 7.67 14.47 -6.07
CA GLN A 16 8.72 15.42 -5.70
C GLN A 16 8.14 16.60 -4.92
N ASP A 17 7.03 17.16 -5.38
CA ASP A 17 6.34 18.25 -4.70
C ASP A 17 5.89 17.81 -3.31
N PHE A 18 5.35 16.60 -3.17
CA PHE A 18 4.97 16.05 -1.87
C PHE A 18 6.18 15.89 -0.93
N LEU A 19 7.28 15.30 -1.41
CA LEU A 19 8.51 15.07 -0.61
C LEU A 19 9.28 16.36 -0.28
N ARG A 20 9.03 17.46 -0.99
CA ARG A 20 9.69 18.75 -0.73
C ARG A 20 8.83 19.72 0.07
N LYS A 21 7.56 19.84 -0.29
CA LYS A 21 6.64 20.86 0.25
C LYS A 21 5.74 20.31 1.34
N GLY A 22 5.58 18.98 1.43
CA GLY A 22 4.60 18.36 2.30
C GLY A 22 3.15 18.72 1.91
N SER A 23 2.20 18.28 2.72
CA SER A 23 0.78 18.54 2.50
C SER A 23 0.37 19.99 2.82
N ALA A 24 1.13 20.68 3.68
CA ALA A 24 0.85 22.05 4.12
C ALA A 24 1.65 23.13 3.36
N GLY A 25 2.63 22.74 2.53
CA GLY A 25 3.42 23.65 1.71
C GLY A 25 4.62 24.28 2.42
N ASP A 26 4.83 23.97 3.70
CA ASP A 26 5.89 24.48 4.57
C ASP A 26 7.10 23.54 4.70
N GLY A 27 7.06 22.40 4.01
CA GLY A 27 8.11 21.39 4.04
C GLY A 27 7.56 20.00 4.27
N PHE A 28 8.32 18.98 3.88
CA PHE A 28 7.99 17.61 4.24
C PHE A 28 8.56 17.28 5.62
N HIS A 29 7.68 16.99 6.58
CA HIS A 29 8.04 16.64 7.96
C HIS A 29 7.84 15.16 8.29
N GLY A 30 7.55 14.33 7.28
CA GLY A 30 7.32 12.89 7.45
C GLY A 30 8.59 12.07 7.33
N ASP A 31 8.44 10.75 7.46
CA ASP A 31 9.51 9.79 7.23
C ASP A 31 9.69 9.56 5.72
N VAL A 32 10.78 10.10 5.16
CA VAL A 32 11.10 10.02 3.72
C VAL A 32 11.34 8.57 3.30
N TYR A 33 12.13 7.81 4.09
CA TYR A 33 12.44 6.43 3.77
C TYR A 33 11.17 5.60 3.72
N LEU A 34 10.32 5.69 4.74
CA LEU A 34 9.10 4.92 4.82
C LEU A 34 8.11 5.30 3.72
N THR A 35 8.00 6.59 3.40
CA THR A 35 7.17 7.08 2.29
C THR A 35 7.62 6.45 0.96
N VAL A 36 8.92 6.50 0.66
CA VAL A 36 9.48 5.93 -0.58
C VAL A 36 9.37 4.40 -0.60
N LYS A 37 9.60 3.73 0.54
CA LYS A 37 9.44 2.28 0.70
C LYS A 37 8.02 1.84 0.36
N LEU A 38 7.01 2.51 0.93
CA LEU A 38 5.59 2.18 0.70
C LEU A 38 5.10 2.55 -0.71
N LEU A 39 5.73 3.52 -1.38
CA LEU A 39 5.48 3.81 -2.79
C LEU A 39 6.04 2.73 -3.74
N LEU A 40 6.95 1.87 -3.27
CA LEU A 40 7.64 0.87 -4.08
C LEU A 40 7.45 -0.58 -3.58
N PRO A 41 6.19 -1.04 -3.34
CA PRO A 41 5.96 -2.34 -2.73
C PRO A 41 6.35 -3.52 -3.64
N GLY A 42 6.45 -3.29 -4.97
CA GLY A 42 6.94 -4.26 -5.94
C GLY A 42 8.45 -4.32 -6.10
N VAL A 43 9.19 -3.37 -5.51
CA VAL A 43 10.66 -3.30 -5.55
C VAL A 43 11.24 -3.90 -4.28
N ILE A 44 10.73 -3.48 -3.12
CA ILE A 44 11.07 -4.04 -1.82
C ILE A 44 10.03 -5.11 -1.49
N LYS A 45 10.23 -6.32 -2.04
CA LYS A 45 9.26 -7.40 -1.91
C LYS A 45 9.34 -8.09 -0.56
N THR A 46 8.22 -8.09 0.15
CA THR A 46 7.99 -8.83 1.38
C THR A 46 6.99 -9.95 1.11
N ILE A 47 7.28 -11.19 1.50
CA ILE A 47 6.36 -12.31 1.24
C ILE A 47 5.29 -12.36 2.34
N TYR A 48 4.01 -12.29 1.97
CA TYR A 48 2.88 -12.36 2.91
C TYR A 48 2.13 -13.70 2.91
N ASN A 49 2.48 -14.63 2.00
CA ASN A 49 1.78 -15.91 1.82
C ASN A 49 0.26 -15.77 1.56
N LEU A 50 -0.13 -14.71 0.84
CA LEU A 50 -1.51 -14.40 0.48
C LEU A 50 -1.66 -14.14 -1.03
N ASN A 51 -2.47 -14.95 -1.70
CA ASN A 51 -2.96 -14.70 -3.05
C ASN A 51 -4.41 -14.17 -3.04
N ASP A 52 -4.93 -13.78 -4.20
CA ASP A 52 -6.24 -13.15 -4.33
C ASP A 52 -7.38 -14.02 -3.76
N LYS A 53 -7.33 -15.33 -4.01
CA LYS A 53 -8.32 -16.29 -3.49
C LYS A 53 -8.26 -16.41 -1.96
N GLN A 54 -7.06 -16.41 -1.38
CA GLN A 54 -6.89 -16.42 0.08
C GLN A 54 -7.38 -15.12 0.71
N ILE A 55 -7.07 -13.97 0.10
CA ILE A 55 -7.56 -12.66 0.57
C ILE A 55 -9.08 -12.63 0.57
N VAL A 56 -9.73 -13.02 -0.55
CA VAL A 56 -11.20 -13.11 -0.64
C VAL A 56 -11.77 -14.06 0.43
N LYS A 57 -11.18 -15.25 0.62
CA LYS A 57 -11.63 -16.23 1.61
C LYS A 57 -11.55 -15.68 3.04
N LEU A 58 -10.47 -14.98 3.38
CA LEU A 58 -10.29 -14.41 4.72
C LEU A 58 -11.28 -13.26 4.97
N PHE A 59 -11.44 -12.36 3.99
CA PHE A 59 -12.34 -11.22 4.14
C PHE A 59 -13.82 -11.58 4.05
N SER A 60 -14.22 -12.63 3.33
CA SER A 60 -15.61 -13.09 3.35
C SER A 60 -16.04 -13.52 4.75
N ARG A 61 -15.13 -14.14 5.52
CA ARG A 61 -15.35 -14.47 6.93
C ARG A 61 -15.39 -13.23 7.82
N ILE A 62 -14.45 -12.29 7.64
CA ILE A 62 -14.40 -11.04 8.43
C ILE A 62 -15.66 -10.20 8.20
N PHE A 63 -16.08 -10.05 6.95
CA PHE A 63 -17.26 -9.25 6.57
C PHE A 63 -18.58 -9.99 6.75
N ASN A 64 -18.53 -11.29 7.07
CA ASN A 64 -19.66 -12.19 7.18
C ASN A 64 -20.56 -12.12 5.93
N CYS A 65 -19.96 -12.29 4.75
CA CYS A 65 -20.63 -12.25 3.45
C CYS A 65 -20.36 -13.52 2.63
N ASN A 66 -21.09 -13.67 1.52
CA ASN A 66 -20.97 -14.86 0.68
C ASN A 66 -19.64 -14.83 -0.11
N PRO A 67 -18.75 -15.81 0.06
CA PRO A 67 -17.49 -15.88 -0.69
C PRO A 67 -17.69 -16.02 -2.20
N ASP A 68 -18.80 -16.60 -2.68
CA ASP A 68 -19.05 -16.77 -4.11
C ASP A 68 -19.35 -15.42 -4.78
N ASP A 69 -19.98 -14.49 -4.07
CA ASP A 69 -20.25 -13.14 -4.58
C ASP A 69 -18.94 -12.36 -4.74
N MET A 70 -18.04 -12.47 -3.76
CA MET A 70 -16.71 -11.87 -3.84
C MET A 70 -15.85 -12.52 -4.93
N ALA A 71 -15.95 -13.83 -5.11
CA ALA A 71 -15.22 -14.54 -6.16
C ALA A 71 -15.68 -14.10 -7.56
N ARG A 72 -16.98 -13.89 -7.77
CA ARG A 72 -17.53 -13.34 -9.01
C ARG A 72 -17.06 -11.92 -9.26
N ASP A 73 -17.06 -11.05 -8.25
CA ASP A 73 -16.57 -9.69 -8.40
C ASP A 73 -15.06 -9.65 -8.74
N LEU A 74 -14.27 -10.55 -8.15
CA LEU A 74 -12.83 -10.70 -8.40
C LEU A 74 -12.49 -11.05 -9.86
N GLU A 75 -13.43 -11.60 -10.64
CA GLU A 75 -13.23 -11.88 -12.07
C GLU A 75 -12.86 -10.61 -12.87
N GLN A 76 -13.13 -9.42 -12.32
CA GLN A 76 -12.70 -8.12 -12.86
C GLN A 76 -11.18 -7.86 -12.72
N GLY A 77 -10.46 -8.65 -11.93
CA GLY A 77 -8.99 -8.59 -11.82
C GLY A 77 -8.43 -7.57 -10.82
N ASP A 78 -9.22 -7.11 -9.84
CA ASP A 78 -8.75 -6.23 -8.77
C ASP A 78 -9.26 -6.64 -7.39
N VAL A 79 -8.51 -7.51 -6.71
CA VAL A 79 -8.85 -7.91 -5.33
C VAL A 79 -8.93 -6.72 -4.37
N SER A 80 -8.18 -5.63 -4.59
CA SER A 80 -8.27 -4.44 -3.72
C SER A 80 -9.59 -3.69 -3.90
N GLU A 81 -10.15 -3.70 -5.11
CA GLU A 81 -11.48 -3.14 -5.37
C GLU A 81 -12.57 -4.05 -4.84
N THR A 82 -12.47 -5.37 -5.06
CA THR A 82 -13.39 -6.35 -4.49
C THR A 82 -13.47 -6.24 -2.97
N ILE A 83 -12.34 -6.18 -2.27
CA ILE A 83 -12.34 -5.99 -0.80
C ILE A 83 -13.03 -4.68 -0.42
N LYS A 84 -12.77 -3.58 -1.12
CA LYS A 84 -13.39 -2.28 -0.85
C LYS A 84 -14.92 -2.35 -0.96
N VAL A 85 -15.42 -2.87 -2.09
CA VAL A 85 -16.86 -2.96 -2.39
C VAL A 85 -17.60 -3.74 -1.30
N PHE A 86 -17.07 -4.90 -0.91
CA PHE A 86 -17.71 -5.73 0.12
C PHE A 86 -17.52 -5.20 1.54
N PHE A 87 -16.44 -4.46 1.80
CA PHE A 87 -16.24 -3.78 3.08
C PHE A 87 -17.28 -2.68 3.29
N GLU A 88 -17.56 -1.86 2.28
CA GLU A 88 -18.59 -0.82 2.31
C GLU A 88 -20.01 -1.37 2.51
N GLN A 89 -20.25 -2.62 2.07
CA GLN A 89 -21.53 -3.30 2.23
C GLN A 89 -21.69 -4.04 3.57
N SER A 90 -20.60 -4.28 4.29
CA SER A 90 -20.65 -5.06 5.52
C SER A 90 -21.33 -4.29 6.66
N LYS A 91 -22.48 -4.80 7.09
CA LYS A 91 -23.21 -4.25 8.25
C LYS A 91 -22.63 -4.70 9.58
N SER A 92 -22.02 -5.89 9.62
CA SER A 92 -21.41 -6.46 10.82
C SER A 92 -19.98 -5.97 11.06
N PHE A 93 -19.31 -5.50 10.01
CA PHE A 93 -17.95 -4.99 10.07
C PHE A 93 -17.84 -3.70 9.22
N PRO A 94 -18.46 -2.59 9.67
CA PRO A 94 -18.51 -1.37 8.88
C PRO A 94 -17.14 -0.65 8.85
N PRO A 95 -16.83 0.10 7.77
CA PRO A 95 -15.62 0.93 7.72
C PRO A 95 -15.57 2.02 8.79
N ALA A 96 -14.36 2.39 9.20
CA ALA A 96 -14.14 3.55 10.04
C ALA A 96 -14.58 4.83 9.31
N ALA A 97 -15.14 5.79 10.06
CA ALA A 97 -15.64 7.05 9.50
C ALA A 97 -14.53 8.00 9.03
N LYS A 98 -13.32 7.88 9.59
CA LYS A 98 -12.16 8.72 9.28
C LYS A 98 -10.89 7.89 9.26
N SER A 99 -9.97 8.26 8.37
CA SER A 99 -8.63 7.67 8.33
C SER A 99 -7.79 8.27 9.44
N LEU A 100 -7.29 7.42 10.34
CA LEU A 100 -6.43 7.78 11.47
C LEU A 100 -5.16 6.92 11.53
N LEU A 101 -4.97 6.02 10.57
CA LEU A 101 -3.79 5.17 10.50
C LEU A 101 -2.58 5.97 10.03
N THR A 102 -1.47 5.82 10.74
CA THR A 102 -0.18 6.32 10.31
C THR A 102 0.51 5.32 9.38
N ILE A 103 1.42 5.80 8.54
CA ILE A 103 2.20 4.91 7.66
C ILE A 103 3.13 3.98 8.45
N GLN A 104 3.53 4.38 9.66
CA GLN A 104 4.31 3.56 10.59
C GLN A 104 3.51 2.36 11.08
N GLU A 105 2.26 2.57 11.51
CA GLU A 105 1.37 1.48 11.90
C GLU A 105 1.07 0.52 10.75
N VAL A 106 0.96 1.05 9.51
CA VAL A 106 0.81 0.22 8.31
C VAL A 106 2.07 -0.61 8.07
N ASP A 107 3.26 -0.05 8.19
CA ASP A 107 4.52 -0.79 8.02
C ASP A 107 4.72 -1.87 9.08
N GLU A 108 4.41 -1.55 10.34
CA GLU A 108 4.44 -2.50 11.45
C GLU A 108 3.47 -3.66 11.23
N PHE A 109 2.26 -3.35 10.75
CA PHE A 109 1.28 -4.36 10.36
C PHE A 109 1.82 -5.27 9.24
N LEU A 110 2.37 -4.70 8.16
CA LEU A 110 2.93 -5.47 7.06
C LEU A 110 4.10 -6.35 7.53
N LEU A 111 4.99 -5.80 8.36
CA LEU A 111 6.09 -6.55 8.96
C LEU A 111 5.59 -7.71 9.81
N ARG A 112 4.54 -7.52 10.62
CA ARG A 112 3.90 -8.60 11.39
C ARG A 112 3.28 -9.64 10.47
N LEU A 113 2.49 -9.21 9.48
CA LEU A 113 1.77 -10.09 8.55
C LEU A 113 2.74 -10.99 7.78
N SER A 114 3.91 -10.47 7.38
CA SER A 114 4.92 -11.25 6.64
C SER A 114 5.49 -12.45 7.39
N LYS A 115 5.36 -12.45 8.72
CA LYS A 115 5.82 -13.54 9.60
C LYS A 115 4.73 -14.59 9.84
N LEU A 116 3.48 -14.33 9.43
CA LEU A 116 2.35 -15.22 9.66
C LEU A 116 2.19 -16.21 8.51
N THR A 117 2.00 -17.48 8.86
CA THR A 117 1.80 -18.58 7.91
C THR A 117 0.49 -19.34 8.12
N LYS A 118 -0.15 -19.17 9.29
CA LYS A 118 -1.43 -19.81 9.60
C LYS A 118 -2.61 -18.92 9.22
N GLU A 119 -3.62 -19.54 8.61
CA GLU A 119 -4.82 -18.85 8.12
C GLU A 119 -5.53 -18.07 9.23
N ASP A 120 -5.71 -18.65 10.42
CA ASP A 120 -6.40 -17.98 11.54
C ASP A 120 -5.62 -16.76 12.06
N GLU A 121 -4.29 -16.86 12.12
CA GLU A 121 -3.42 -15.76 12.56
C GLU A 121 -3.45 -14.61 11.52
N GLN A 122 -3.41 -14.96 10.23
CA GLN A 122 -3.53 -13.99 9.14
C GLN A 122 -4.91 -13.30 9.14
N GLN A 123 -5.99 -14.07 9.34
CA GLN A 123 -7.35 -13.54 9.45
C GLN A 123 -7.44 -12.53 10.59
N GLN A 124 -6.93 -12.88 11.77
CA GLN A 124 -6.93 -12.00 12.93
C GLN A 124 -6.16 -10.71 12.65
N ALA A 125 -4.94 -10.80 12.10
CA ALA A 125 -4.15 -9.61 11.78
C ALA A 125 -4.83 -8.70 10.75
N LEU A 126 -5.46 -9.28 9.73
CA LEU A 126 -6.23 -8.53 8.72
C LEU A 126 -7.47 -7.88 9.33
N GLN A 127 -8.17 -8.57 10.23
CA GLN A 127 -9.33 -8.03 10.93
C GLN A 127 -8.93 -6.88 11.86
N ASP A 128 -7.84 -7.03 12.61
CA ASP A 128 -7.32 -6.00 13.52
C ASP A 128 -7.06 -4.69 12.77
N ILE A 129 -6.32 -4.73 11.66
CA ILE A 129 -6.04 -3.52 10.87
C ILE A 129 -7.29 -2.99 10.18
N ALA A 130 -8.13 -3.86 9.60
CA ALA A 130 -9.32 -3.45 8.85
C ALA A 130 -10.35 -2.75 9.75
N SER A 131 -10.42 -3.10 11.04
CA SER A 131 -11.32 -2.45 12.00
C SER A 131 -11.05 -0.96 12.22
N ARG A 132 -9.87 -0.49 11.80
CA ARG A 132 -9.41 0.90 11.91
C ARG A 132 -9.40 1.65 10.57
N CYS A 133 -9.76 0.96 9.48
CA CYS A 133 -9.65 1.47 8.12
C CYS A 133 -10.94 2.12 7.64
N THR A 134 -10.83 3.24 6.93
CA THR A 134 -11.83 3.59 5.91
C THR A 134 -11.74 2.58 4.76
N ALA A 135 -12.75 2.57 3.87
CA ALA A 135 -12.73 1.70 2.70
C ALA A 135 -11.51 1.95 1.78
N ASN A 136 -11.07 3.21 1.67
CA ASN A 136 -9.90 3.58 0.87
C ASN A 136 -8.57 3.17 1.55
N ASP A 137 -8.50 3.23 2.88
CA ASP A 137 -7.32 2.76 3.61
C ASP A 137 -7.12 1.26 3.38
N LEU A 138 -8.19 0.47 3.56
CA LEU A 138 -8.11 -0.98 3.38
C LEU A 138 -7.73 -1.34 1.93
N LYS A 139 -8.35 -0.68 0.93
CA LYS A 139 -7.96 -0.84 -0.48
C LYS A 139 -6.46 -0.59 -0.69
N CYS A 140 -5.91 0.47 -0.11
CA CYS A 140 -4.49 0.79 -0.22
C CYS A 140 -3.62 -0.28 0.44
N ILE A 141 -3.99 -0.76 1.63
CA ILE A 141 -3.27 -1.82 2.33
C ILE A 141 -3.27 -3.14 1.53
N ILE A 142 -4.40 -3.52 0.92
CA ILE A 142 -4.45 -4.72 0.06
C ILE A 142 -3.52 -4.55 -1.15
N ARG A 143 -3.43 -3.35 -1.74
CA ARG A 143 -2.49 -3.06 -2.82
C ARG A 143 -1.02 -3.18 -2.39
N LEU A 144 -0.69 -2.77 -1.16
CA LEU A 144 0.64 -2.99 -0.58
C LEU A 144 0.95 -4.47 -0.41
N ILE A 145 0.00 -5.26 0.11
CA ILE A 145 0.12 -6.73 0.24
C ILE A 145 0.30 -7.39 -1.13
N LYS A 146 -0.39 -6.86 -2.15
CA LYS A 146 -0.34 -7.34 -3.54
C LYS A 146 0.86 -6.86 -4.34
N HIS A 147 1.73 -6.03 -3.74
CA HIS A 147 2.90 -5.45 -4.39
C HIS A 147 2.60 -4.54 -5.59
N ASP A 148 1.38 -4.04 -5.69
CA ASP A 148 0.95 -3.19 -6.80
C ASP A 148 -0.05 -2.11 -6.35
N LEU A 149 0.43 -0.86 -6.29
CA LEU A 149 -0.40 0.31 -5.98
C LEU A 149 -1.34 0.72 -7.12
N LYS A 150 -1.21 0.11 -8.30
CA LYS A 150 -1.95 0.46 -9.52
C LYS A 150 -1.84 1.94 -9.90
N MET A 151 -0.65 2.52 -9.68
CA MET A 151 -0.36 3.90 -10.02
C MET A 151 0.47 4.06 -11.30
N ASN A 152 0.81 2.96 -11.98
CA ASN A 152 1.65 2.94 -13.19
C ASN A 152 2.91 3.80 -12.99
N SER A 153 3.62 3.58 -11.88
CA SER A 153 4.83 4.31 -11.50
C SER A 153 5.76 3.33 -10.76
N GLY A 154 6.88 2.97 -11.39
CA GLY A 154 7.90 2.10 -10.80
C GLY A 154 9.08 2.84 -10.17
N ALA A 155 10.11 2.07 -9.79
CA ALA A 155 11.32 2.54 -9.09
C ALA A 155 11.92 3.82 -9.69
N LYS A 156 12.07 3.89 -11.02
CA LYS A 156 12.63 5.05 -11.70
C LYS A 156 11.89 6.34 -11.36
N HIS A 157 10.59 6.38 -11.60
CA HIS A 157 9.81 7.61 -11.43
C HIS A 157 9.74 8.08 -9.97
N VAL A 158 9.69 7.14 -9.02
CA VAL A 158 9.66 7.45 -7.58
C VAL A 158 11.04 7.91 -7.10
N LEU A 159 12.12 7.27 -7.54
CA LEU A 159 13.48 7.63 -7.12
C LEU A 159 13.97 8.92 -7.78
N ASP A 160 13.62 9.15 -9.05
CA ASP A 160 13.91 10.43 -9.73
C ASP A 160 13.21 11.62 -9.03
N ALA A 161 12.12 11.36 -8.30
CA ALA A 161 11.44 12.38 -7.49
C ALA A 161 12.19 12.71 -6.19
N LEU A 162 13.02 11.78 -5.70
CA LEU A 162 13.84 11.92 -4.51
C LEU A 162 15.13 12.70 -4.85
N ASP A 163 15.89 12.22 -5.83
CA ASP A 163 17.08 12.88 -6.38
C ASP A 163 17.33 12.40 -7.82
N PRO A 164 17.80 13.25 -8.75
CA PRO A 164 18.08 12.85 -10.14
C PRO A 164 19.04 11.65 -10.29
N ASN A 165 19.90 11.38 -9.30
CA ASN A 165 20.85 10.27 -9.29
C ASN A 165 20.38 9.07 -8.44
N ALA A 166 19.27 9.19 -7.70
CA ALA A 166 18.83 8.15 -6.77
C ALA A 166 18.51 6.82 -7.48
N TYR A 167 17.93 6.87 -8.68
CA TYR A 167 17.65 5.65 -9.43
C TYR A 167 18.94 4.92 -9.87
N GLU A 168 19.95 5.66 -10.32
CA GLU A 168 21.25 5.10 -10.70
C GLU A 168 21.98 4.52 -9.48
N ALA A 169 22.00 5.25 -8.36
CA ALA A 169 22.55 4.76 -7.10
C ALA A 169 21.85 3.47 -6.63
N PHE A 170 20.51 3.42 -6.72
CA PHE A 170 19.74 2.24 -6.36
C PHE A 170 20.02 1.04 -7.27
N LYS A 171 20.22 1.24 -8.58
CA LYS A 171 20.62 0.15 -9.48
C LYS A 171 21.97 -0.44 -9.10
N ALA A 172 22.90 0.38 -8.60
CA ALA A 172 24.24 -0.05 -8.21
C ALA A 172 24.27 -0.80 -6.87
N SER A 173 23.57 -0.30 -5.84
CA SER A 173 23.62 -0.89 -4.50
C SER A 173 22.47 -1.86 -4.17
N ARG A 174 21.32 -1.71 -4.84
CA ARG A 174 20.04 -2.36 -4.49
C ARG A 174 19.62 -2.14 -3.03
N ASN A 175 20.16 -1.10 -2.39
CA ASN A 175 19.84 -0.74 -1.01
C ASN A 175 19.09 0.59 -0.99
N LEU A 176 17.77 0.53 -0.80
CA LEU A 176 16.93 1.73 -0.78
C LEU A 176 17.24 2.63 0.43
N GLN A 177 17.54 2.03 1.59
CA GLN A 177 17.83 2.80 2.80
C GLN A 177 19.09 3.64 2.62
N ASP A 178 20.17 3.02 2.15
CA ASP A 178 21.43 3.69 1.83
C ASP A 178 21.26 4.81 0.79
N VAL A 179 20.42 4.61 -0.23
CA VAL A 179 20.12 5.66 -1.23
C VAL A 179 19.39 6.84 -0.58
N VAL A 180 18.38 6.59 0.26
CA VAL A 180 17.64 7.67 0.94
C VAL A 180 18.55 8.42 1.91
N GLU A 181 19.36 7.71 2.70
CA GLU A 181 20.31 8.31 3.64
C GLU A 181 21.30 9.25 2.92
N ARG A 182 21.83 8.85 1.75
CA ARG A 182 22.72 9.70 0.94
C ARG A 182 22.07 10.90 0.28
N VAL A 183 20.75 10.91 0.11
CA VAL A 183 20.03 12.08 -0.43
C VAL A 183 19.74 13.09 0.68
N LEU A 184 19.57 12.62 1.91
CA LEU A 184 19.30 13.46 3.07
C LEU A 184 20.55 14.10 3.69
N HIS A 185 21.75 13.65 3.29
CA HIS A 185 23.05 14.09 3.81
C HIS A 185 23.94 14.65 2.70
#